data_AF-A0A3B8JKE1-F1
#
_entry.id   AF-A0A3B8JKE1-F1
#
_cell.length_a   1.000
_cell.length_b   1.000
_cell.length_c   1.000
_cell.angle_alpha   90.00
_cell.angle_beta   90.00
_cell.angle_gamma   90.00
#
_symmetry.space_group_name_H-M   'P 1'
#
loop_
_entity.id
_entity.type
_entity.pdbx_description
1 polymer ?
#
loop_
_entity_poly.entity_id
_entity_poly.type
_entity_poly.pdbx_seq_one_letter_code
_entity_poly.pdbx_strand_id
1 'polypeptide(L)' 'LAQKARVSVVPLHDNQTAAGQVTIVEAMTMSRPVVATRCIGSEDYIKHGETGLLVEPYS' A
#
# COMPACT_ATOMS: atom_id res chain seq x y z
N LEU A 1 -8.38 -7.31 -10.31
CA LEU A 1 -9.20 -7.23 -9.07
C LEU A 1 -9.36 -5.77 -8.60
N ALA A 2 -8.25 -5.01 -8.58
CA ALA A 2 -8.23 -3.60 -8.19
C ALA A 2 -9.14 -2.69 -9.04
N GLN A 3 -9.37 -2.99 -10.31
CA GLN A 3 -10.20 -2.17 -11.22
C GLN A 3 -11.62 -1.90 -10.72
N LYS A 4 -12.22 -2.86 -10.01
CA LYS A 4 -13.58 -2.72 -9.45
C LYS A 4 -13.57 -2.29 -7.98
N ALA A 5 -12.41 -2.28 -7.33
CA ALA A 5 -12.28 -1.93 -5.93
C ALA A 5 -12.59 -0.45 -5.69
N ARG A 6 -13.04 -0.15 -4.47
CA ARG A 6 -13.17 1.22 -3.96
C ARG A 6 -11.96 1.64 -3.13
N VAL A 7 -11.29 0.67 -2.51
CA VAL A 7 -10.06 0.80 -1.72
C VAL A 7 -9.23 -0.46 -1.95
N SER A 8 -7.90 -0.32 -1.98
CA SER A 8 -6.96 -1.44 -1.99
C SER A 8 -6.26 -1.52 -0.63
N VAL A 9 -6.26 -2.69 0.00
CA VAL A 9 -5.58 -2.91 1.29
C VAL A 9 -4.44 -3.90 1.07
N VAL A 10 -3.23 -3.50 1.44
CA VAL A 10 -2.00 -4.29 1.29
C VAL A 10 -1.39 -4.54 2.68
N PRO A 11 -1.91 -5.54 3.42
CA PRO A 11 -1.36 -5.89 4.71
C PRO A 11 -0.06 -6.68 4.53
N LEU A 12 0.98 -6.22 5.19
CA LEU A 12 2.28 -6.90 5.27
C LEU A 12 2.64 -7.12 6.74
N HIS A 13 3.33 -8.23 7.00
CA HIS A 13 3.73 -8.64 8.35
C HIS A 13 5.17 -8.24 8.66
N ASP A 14 6.08 -8.43 7.69
CA ASP A 14 7.49 -8.07 7.83
C ASP A 14 7.72 -6.64 7.32
N ASN A 15 8.53 -5.86 8.06
CA ASN A 15 8.96 -4.53 7.61
C ASN A 15 10.32 -4.55 6.91
N GLN A 16 11.08 -5.65 7.01
CA GLN A 16 12.48 -5.74 6.57
C GLN A 16 12.59 -6.12 5.10
N THR A 17 11.59 -6.79 4.55
CA THR A 17 11.56 -7.19 3.14
C THR A 17 10.62 -6.27 2.36
N ALA A 18 11.13 -5.70 1.26
CA ALA A 18 10.31 -4.89 0.38
C ALA A 18 9.33 -5.78 -0.41
N ALA A 19 8.04 -5.66 -0.11
CA ALA A 19 6.97 -6.45 -0.71
C ALA A 19 5.72 -5.60 -1.01
N GLY A 20 4.82 -6.14 -1.85
CA GLY A 20 3.53 -5.52 -2.14
C GLY A 20 3.57 -4.32 -3.11
N GLN A 21 4.75 -3.92 -3.62
CA GLN A 21 4.91 -2.75 -4.48
C GLN A 21 4.08 -2.85 -5.76
N VAL A 22 4.02 -4.04 -6.38
CA VAL A 22 3.21 -4.25 -7.60
C VAL A 22 1.73 -3.99 -7.33
N THR A 23 1.20 -4.51 -6.21
CA THR A 23 -0.19 -4.31 -5.80
C THR A 23 -0.50 -2.84 -5.51
N ILE A 24 0.43 -2.14 -4.86
CA ILE A 24 0.32 -0.69 -4.59
C ILE A 24 0.26 0.09 -5.91
N VAL A 25 1.21 -0.15 -6.82
CA VAL A 25 1.30 0.55 -8.11
C VAL A 25 0.11 0.24 -9.01
N GLU A 26 -0.37 -1.00 -9.05
CA GLU A 26 -1.58 -1.36 -9.79
C GLU A 26 -2.80 -0.58 -9.27
N ALA A 27 -2.98 -0.50 -7.95
CA ALA A 27 -4.05 0.27 -7.34
C ALA A 27 -3.95 1.77 -7.65
N MET A 28 -2.75 2.36 -7.55
CA MET A 28 -2.51 3.77 -7.88
C MET A 28 -2.78 4.06 -9.36
N THR A 29 -2.36 3.17 -10.27
CA THR A 29 -2.64 3.29 -11.71
C THR A 29 -4.15 3.33 -11.99
N MET A 30 -4.94 2.63 -11.18
CA MET A 30 -6.40 2.62 -11.27
C MET A 30 -7.06 3.74 -10.44
N SER A 31 -6.29 4.69 -9.93
CA SER A 31 -6.76 5.77 -9.05
C SER A 31 -7.57 5.24 -7.87
N ARG A 32 -7.12 4.12 -7.28
CA ARG A 32 -7.74 3.54 -6.08
C ARG A 32 -6.96 4.00 -4.86
N PRO A 33 -7.62 4.54 -3.82
CA PRO A 33 -6.98 4.79 -2.54
C PRO A 33 -6.35 3.52 -1.97
N VAL A 34 -5.15 3.63 -1.43
CA VAL A 34 -4.37 2.51 -0.89
C VAL A 34 -4.23 2.66 0.63
N VAL A 35 -4.44 1.55 1.35
CA VAL A 35 -4.05 1.39 2.75
C VAL A 35 -3.02 0.27 2.81
N ALA A 36 -1.79 0.56 3.22
CA ALA A 36 -0.71 -0.43 3.27
C ALA A 36 -0.03 -0.41 4.64
N THR A 37 0.53 -1.56 5.05
CA THR A 37 1.46 -1.58 6.18
C THR A 37 2.71 -0.77 5.85
N ARG A 38 3.22 0.01 6.80
CA ARG A 38 4.47 0.76 6.70
C ARG A 38 5.65 -0.22 6.75
N CYS A 39 6.21 -0.52 5.59
CA CYS A 39 7.41 -1.35 5.41
C CYS A 39 8.40 -0.71 4.43
N ILE A 40 9.61 -1.25 4.37
CA ILE A 40 10.59 -0.87 3.33
C ILE A 40 9.94 -0.97 1.94
N GLY A 41 10.10 0.08 1.14
CA GLY A 41 9.53 0.18 -0.20
C GLY A 41 8.10 0.74 -0.28
N SER A 42 7.28 0.63 0.77
CA SER A 42 5.90 1.18 0.74
C SER A 42 5.88 2.72 0.82
N GLU A 43 6.80 3.29 1.60
CA GLU A 43 6.96 4.74 1.79
C GLU A 43 7.48 5.45 0.53
N ASP A 44 8.15 4.72 -0.37
CA ASP A 44 8.66 5.27 -1.63
C ASP A 44 7.53 5.60 -2.62
N TYR A 45 6.37 4.95 -2.49
CA TYR A 45 5.21 5.13 -3.37
C TYR A 45 4.06 5.90 -2.69
N ILE A 46 3.88 5.73 -1.38
CA ILE A 46 2.73 6.26 -0.66
C ILE A 46 3.15 7.46 0.19
N LYS A 47 2.58 8.63 -0.13
CA LYS A 47 2.62 9.79 0.75
C LYS A 47 1.46 9.70 1.72
N HIS A 48 1.78 9.43 2.98
CA HIS A 48 0.79 9.25 4.04
C HIS A 48 -0.16 10.45 4.15
N GLY A 49 -1.47 10.21 4.05
CA GLY A 49 -2.50 11.23 4.13
C GLY A 49 -2.74 12.03 2.84
N GLU A 50 -1.89 11.87 1.82
CA GLU A 50 -2.03 12.54 0.51
C GLU A 50 -2.46 11.56 -0.58
N THR A 51 -1.67 10.50 -0.81
CA THR A 51 -1.95 9.51 -1.87
C THR A 51 -2.46 8.17 -1.33
N GLY A 52 -2.34 7.94 -0.03
CA GLY A 52 -2.83 6.74 0.65
C GLY A 52 -2.59 6.81 2.15
N LEU A 53 -2.92 5.72 2.84
CA LEU A 53 -2.67 5.54 4.26
C LEU A 53 -1.61 4.46 4.47
N LEU A 54 -0.72 4.76 5.41
CA LEU A 54 0.29 3.83 5.92
C LEU A 54 -0.07 3.52 7.37
N VAL A 55 -0.12 2.25 7.72
CA VAL A 55 -0.42 1.77 9.08
C VAL A 55 0.76 1.00 9.64
N GLU A 56 0.99 1.05 10.94
CA GLU A 56 2.08 0.29 11.55
C GLU A 56 1.84 -1.23 11.46
N PRO A 57 2.89 -2.05 11.29
CA PRO A 57 2.77 -3.51 11.34
C PRO A 57 2.29 -3.98 12.72
N TYR A 58 1.46 -5.02 12.75
CA TYR A 58 1.05 -5.68 13.99
C TYR A 58 2.14 -6.66 14.45
N SER A 59 2.43 -6.71 15.75
CA SER A 59 3.42 -7.60 16.38
C SER A 59 2.82 -8.91 16.86
#